data_AF-A0A9R1S392-F1
#
_entry.id   AF-A0A9R1S392-F1
#
_cell.length_a   1.000
_cell.length_b   1.000
_cell.length_c   1.000
_cell.angle_alpha   90.00
_cell.angle_beta   90.00
_cell.angle_gamma   90.00
#
_symmetry.space_group_name_H-M   'P 1'
#
loop_
_entity.id
_entity.type
_entity.pdbx_description
1 polymer ?
#
loop_
_entity_poly.entity_id
_entity_poly.type
_entity_poly.pdbx_seq_one_letter_code
_entity_poly.pdbx_strand_id
1 'polypeptide(L)'
;MYQARTQKAVVEFIWIGGQFLGLPLDKGIYICSPQSGTDFLWWGSNIFWSLKKYENGERGLILWDIIVALQVLKKSAPAFLETLMHKWVSSLLSYDQCDSIIISHRSRNDMISKASLRKLHLLNIVCRKVMLSDHPQYSPGGEEGNNAATDLWTNLLVSSETEVRERLVAFTFAAVLGRISYLRKGVSNDNRWFPVGIAQMDSWVFMNSEEVHNQLKSLKSRIKDSGSRYSFCQFSWLSSFS
;
A
#
# COMPACT_ATOMS: atom_id res chain seq x y z
N MET A 1 -23.76 0.61 -17.26
CA MET A 1 -23.21 1.98 -17.01
C MET A 1 -21.76 1.95 -16.51
N TYR A 2 -21.41 1.16 -15.48
CA TYR A 2 -20.03 1.04 -14.98
C TYR A 2 -19.04 0.49 -16.02
N GLN A 3 -19.41 -0.56 -16.76
CA GLN A 3 -18.55 -1.15 -17.79
C GLN A 3 -18.17 -0.15 -18.90
N ALA A 4 -19.13 0.67 -19.37
CA ALA A 4 -18.85 1.68 -20.40
C ALA A 4 -17.96 2.82 -19.89
N ARG A 5 -18.07 3.20 -18.61
CA ARG A 5 -17.17 4.17 -17.97
C ARG A 5 -15.76 3.61 -17.84
N THR A 6 -15.63 2.38 -17.38
CA THR A 6 -14.34 1.70 -17.25
C THR A 6 -13.69 1.48 -18.61
N GLN A 7 -14.44 1.09 -19.65
CA GLN A 7 -13.90 0.98 -21.00
C GLN A 7 -13.41 2.33 -21.54
N LYS A 8 -14.18 3.41 -21.36
CA LYS A 8 -13.77 4.75 -21.77
C LYS A 8 -12.51 5.20 -21.03
N ALA A 9 -12.43 5.00 -19.73
CA ALA A 9 -11.28 5.40 -18.94
C ALA A 9 -10.04 4.52 -19.18
N VAL A 10 -10.21 3.23 -19.50
CA VAL A 10 -9.14 2.36 -19.99
C VAL A 10 -8.60 2.88 -21.32
N VAL A 11 -9.50 3.25 -22.24
CA VAL A 11 -9.09 3.88 -23.51
C VAL A 11 -8.41 5.20 -23.22
N GLU A 12 -8.91 6.06 -22.34
CA GLU A 12 -8.27 7.35 -22.00
C GLU A 12 -6.89 7.16 -21.34
N PHE A 13 -6.72 6.17 -20.47
CA PHE A 13 -5.44 5.88 -19.84
C PHE A 13 -4.41 5.32 -20.83
N ILE A 14 -4.84 4.40 -21.68
CA ILE A 14 -4.04 3.86 -22.78
C ILE A 14 -3.72 4.99 -23.78
N TRP A 15 -4.69 5.85 -24.09
CA TRP A 15 -4.52 7.00 -24.96
C TRP A 15 -3.53 8.03 -24.39
N ILE A 16 -3.57 8.29 -23.08
CA ILE A 16 -2.55 9.08 -22.37
C ILE A 16 -1.16 8.45 -22.55
N GLY A 17 -1.06 7.12 -22.53
CA GLY A 17 0.17 6.40 -22.85
C GLY A 17 0.71 6.71 -24.26
N GLY A 18 -0.16 6.72 -25.26
CA GLY A 18 0.19 6.97 -26.67
C GLY A 18 0.31 8.44 -27.08
N GLN A 19 -0.08 9.39 -26.23
CA GLN A 19 0.02 10.82 -26.53
C GLN A 19 1.42 11.37 -26.22
N PHE A 20 2.03 12.06 -27.17
CA PHE A 20 3.21 12.87 -26.89
C PHE A 20 2.80 14.10 -26.06
N LEU A 21 3.02 14.06 -24.75
CA LEU A 21 2.65 15.15 -23.83
C LEU A 21 3.76 16.21 -23.64
N GLY A 22 4.89 16.09 -24.35
CA GLY A 22 6.01 17.04 -24.24
C GLY A 22 6.61 17.15 -22.84
N LEU A 23 6.35 16.18 -21.95
CA LEU A 23 6.93 16.13 -20.62
C LEU A 23 8.45 15.90 -20.75
N PRO A 24 9.29 16.61 -19.99
CA PRO A 24 10.73 16.38 -20.04
C PRO A 24 10.99 14.91 -19.71
N LEU A 25 11.63 14.21 -20.65
CA LEU A 25 12.01 12.82 -20.49
C LEU A 25 12.92 12.75 -19.26
N ASP A 26 12.41 12.17 -18.17
CA ASP A 26 13.23 11.94 -17.00
C ASP A 26 14.34 10.96 -17.42
N LYS A 27 15.60 11.41 -17.39
CA LYS A 27 16.75 10.75 -18.03
C LYS A 27 16.97 9.31 -17.56
N GLY A 28 16.35 8.92 -16.44
CA GLY A 28 16.38 7.53 -15.96
C GLY A 28 15.42 6.58 -16.69
N ILE A 29 14.52 7.02 -17.58
CA ILE A 29 13.55 6.16 -18.31
C ILE A 29 14.19 5.66 -19.61
N TYR A 30 15.34 4.99 -19.54
CA TYR A 30 15.82 4.17 -20.65
C TYR A 30 15.27 2.75 -20.45
N ILE A 31 14.09 2.49 -21.00
CA ILE A 31 13.57 1.12 -21.10
C ILE A 31 14.32 0.47 -22.27
N CYS A 32 15.39 -0.28 -21.98
CA CYS A 32 16.15 -0.99 -23.01
C CYS A 32 15.28 -2.08 -23.66
N SER A 33 14.80 -1.81 -24.87
CA SER A 33 14.49 -2.84 -25.88
C SER A 33 15.15 -2.42 -27.20
N PRO A 34 15.99 -3.26 -27.83
CA PRO A 34 16.82 -2.82 -28.96
C PRO A 34 16.07 -2.54 -30.27
N GLN A 35 14.73 -2.67 -30.35
CA GLN A 35 14.03 -2.74 -31.65
C GLN A 35 12.74 -1.90 -31.81
N SER A 36 12.38 -0.99 -30.88
CA SER A 36 11.23 -0.06 -31.10
C SER A 36 11.29 1.23 -30.25
N GLY A 37 12.50 1.76 -30.08
CA GLY A 37 12.94 2.58 -28.95
C GLY A 37 12.42 4.02 -28.80
N THR A 38 11.26 4.42 -29.32
CA THR A 38 10.69 5.77 -29.06
C THR A 38 9.29 5.71 -28.48
N ASP A 39 8.38 4.94 -29.09
CA ASP A 39 7.00 4.87 -28.63
C ASP A 39 6.92 4.27 -27.22
N PHE A 40 7.51 3.09 -26.98
CA PHE A 40 7.48 2.46 -25.64
C PHE A 40 8.10 3.33 -24.53
N LEU A 41 9.04 4.23 -24.85
CA LEU A 41 9.60 5.19 -23.90
C LEU A 41 8.56 6.25 -23.50
N TRP A 42 7.79 6.76 -24.46
CA TRP A 42 6.69 7.70 -24.20
C TRP A 42 5.57 7.05 -23.41
N TRP A 43 5.16 5.85 -23.81
CA TRP A 43 4.18 5.04 -23.09
C TRP A 43 4.58 4.82 -21.63
N GLY A 44 5.84 4.39 -21.40
CA GLY A 44 6.37 4.19 -20.05
C GLY A 44 6.36 5.48 -19.24
N SER A 45 6.82 6.59 -19.82
CA SER A 45 6.89 7.90 -19.17
C SER A 45 5.51 8.45 -18.80
N ASN A 46 4.54 8.32 -19.69
CA ASN A 46 3.18 8.82 -19.49
C ASN A 46 2.41 8.00 -18.45
N ILE A 47 2.53 6.66 -18.49
CA ILE A 47 1.94 5.78 -17.48
C ILE A 47 2.57 6.05 -16.12
N PHE A 48 3.90 6.13 -16.05
CA PHE A 48 4.62 6.41 -14.81
C PHE A 48 4.25 7.77 -14.21
N TRP A 49 4.17 8.82 -15.02
CA TRP A 49 3.73 10.15 -14.58
C TRP A 49 2.28 10.14 -14.10
N SER A 50 1.41 9.40 -14.78
CA SER A 50 0.01 9.25 -14.37
C SER A 50 -0.09 8.56 -13.02
N LEU A 51 0.70 7.51 -12.78
CA LEU A 51 0.77 6.82 -11.48
C LEU A 51 1.28 7.72 -10.36
N LYS A 52 2.28 8.58 -10.61
CA LYS A 52 2.73 9.59 -9.62
C LYS A 52 1.61 10.55 -9.23
N LYS A 53 0.71 10.90 -10.16
CA LYS A 53 -0.43 11.78 -9.86
C LYS A 53 -1.47 11.20 -8.92
N TYR A 54 -1.51 9.87 -8.73
CA TYR A 54 -2.43 9.25 -7.77
C TYR A 54 -2.09 9.53 -6.32
N GLU A 55 -0.86 9.93 -6.04
CA GLU A 55 -0.48 10.37 -4.71
C GLU A 55 -1.27 11.63 -4.30
N ASN A 56 -1.65 12.47 -5.28
CA ASN A 56 -2.44 13.67 -5.04
C ASN A 56 -3.93 13.32 -5.00
N GLY A 57 -4.55 13.47 -3.82
CA GLY A 57 -5.98 13.18 -3.59
C GLY A 57 -6.96 14.05 -4.38
N GLU A 58 -6.48 15.11 -5.03
CA GLU A 58 -7.29 16.11 -5.74
C GLU A 58 -7.66 15.70 -7.18
N ARG A 59 -6.95 14.73 -7.78
CA ARG A 59 -7.25 14.28 -9.15
C ARG A 59 -8.17 13.07 -9.16
N GLY A 60 -9.31 13.22 -9.81
CA GLY A 60 -10.36 12.20 -9.96
C GLY A 60 -10.07 11.12 -11.00
N LEU A 61 -8.81 10.70 -11.19
CA LEU A 61 -8.58 9.50 -11.99
C LEU A 61 -9.08 8.28 -11.17
N ILE A 62 -9.91 7.45 -11.78
CA ILE A 62 -10.55 6.32 -11.13
C ILE A 62 -9.52 5.19 -11.03
N LEU A 63 -9.08 4.88 -9.81
CA LEU A 63 -8.07 3.85 -9.53
C LEU A 63 -8.37 2.52 -10.24
N TRP A 64 -9.64 2.11 -10.25
CA TRP A 64 -10.07 0.87 -10.90
C TRP A 64 -9.83 0.85 -12.40
N ASP A 65 -9.97 1.98 -13.09
CA ASP A 65 -9.80 2.03 -14.54
C ASP A 65 -8.32 1.87 -14.91
N ILE A 66 -7.41 2.36 -14.06
CA ILE A 66 -5.99 2.06 -14.20
C ILE A 66 -5.68 0.61 -13.91
N ILE A 67 -6.24 0.03 -12.85
CA ILE A 67 -5.99 -1.38 -12.55
C ILE A 67 -6.42 -2.25 -13.74
N VAL A 68 -7.57 -1.96 -14.35
CA VAL A 68 -8.03 -2.66 -15.55
C VAL A 68 -7.07 -2.42 -16.72
N ALA A 69 -6.63 -1.18 -16.95
CA ALA A 69 -5.70 -0.88 -18.03
C ALA A 69 -4.33 -1.56 -17.84
N LEU A 70 -3.80 -1.59 -16.61
CA LEU A 70 -2.57 -2.30 -16.27
C LEU A 70 -2.73 -3.82 -16.41
N GLN A 71 -3.89 -4.37 -16.08
CA GLN A 71 -4.20 -5.79 -16.32
C GLN A 71 -4.24 -6.12 -17.82
N VAL A 72 -4.82 -5.25 -18.65
CA VAL A 72 -4.79 -5.40 -20.11
C VAL A 72 -3.35 -5.32 -20.62
N LEU A 73 -2.59 -4.32 -20.15
CA LEU A 73 -1.18 -4.16 -20.51
C LEU A 73 -0.33 -5.36 -20.08
N LYS A 74 -0.62 -5.98 -18.93
CA LYS A 74 0.04 -7.21 -18.48
C LYS A 74 -0.14 -8.35 -19.48
N LYS A 75 -1.35 -8.49 -20.02
CA LYS A 75 -1.67 -9.52 -21.01
C LYS A 75 -1.01 -9.25 -22.36
N SER A 76 -0.94 -7.97 -22.76
CA SER A 76 -0.41 -7.57 -24.07
C SER A 76 1.12 -7.42 -24.11
N ALA A 77 1.73 -6.94 -23.03
CA ALA A 77 3.16 -6.63 -22.95
C ALA A 77 3.72 -6.85 -21.53
N PRO A 78 3.79 -8.11 -21.05
CA PRO A 78 4.14 -8.44 -19.66
C PRO A 78 5.54 -7.95 -19.24
N ALA A 79 6.57 -8.16 -20.06
CA ALA A 79 7.95 -7.74 -19.74
C ALA A 79 8.10 -6.20 -19.65
N PHE A 80 7.37 -5.48 -20.50
CA PHE A 80 7.32 -4.02 -20.45
C PHE A 80 6.66 -3.54 -19.15
N LEU A 81 5.51 -4.12 -18.79
CA LEU A 81 4.81 -3.78 -17.55
C LEU A 81 5.68 -4.09 -16.33
N GLU A 82 6.34 -5.25 -16.30
CA GLU A 82 7.21 -5.63 -15.18
C GLU A 82 8.33 -4.62 -14.98
N THR A 83 9.04 -4.24 -16.04
CA THR A 83 10.08 -3.20 -16.01
C THR A 83 9.53 -1.86 -15.51
N LEU A 84 8.35 -1.47 -16.01
CA LEU A 84 7.67 -0.24 -15.61
C LEU A 84 7.27 -0.25 -14.13
N MET A 85 6.77 -1.38 -13.63
CA MET A 85 6.36 -1.54 -12.23
C MET A 85 7.55 -1.57 -11.29
N HIS A 86 8.65 -2.24 -11.66
CA HIS A 86 9.90 -2.16 -10.89
C HIS A 86 10.36 -0.71 -10.74
N LYS A 87 10.36 0.04 -11.84
CA LYS A 87 10.73 1.45 -11.82
C LYS A 87 9.78 2.30 -10.98
N TRP A 88 8.47 2.06 -11.10
CA TRP A 88 7.47 2.73 -10.28
C TRP A 88 7.66 2.47 -8.79
N VAL A 89 7.87 1.22 -8.38
CA VAL A 89 8.15 0.85 -6.98
C VAL A 89 9.43 1.52 -6.48
N SER A 90 10.51 1.49 -7.27
CA SER A 90 11.76 2.16 -6.90
C SER A 90 11.54 3.66 -6.69
N SER A 91 10.75 4.33 -7.54
CA SER A 91 10.43 5.75 -7.36
C SER A 91 9.44 6.01 -6.22
N LEU A 92 8.57 5.05 -5.89
CA LEU A 92 7.58 5.18 -4.83
C LEU A 92 8.27 5.13 -3.46
N LEU A 93 9.25 4.23 -3.34
CA LEU A 93 10.02 3.92 -2.15
C LEU A 93 11.32 4.73 -2.04
N SER A 94 11.87 5.25 -3.15
CA SER A 94 13.01 6.16 -3.08
C SER A 94 12.60 7.54 -2.58
N TYR A 95 13.39 8.03 -1.64
CA TYR A 95 13.50 9.47 -1.42
C TYR A 95 14.46 10.00 -2.48
N ASP A 96 14.17 11.21 -2.98
CA ASP A 96 14.86 11.92 -4.05
C ASP A 96 16.36 11.56 -4.14
N GLN A 97 16.79 11.04 -5.31
CA GLN A 97 18.15 10.63 -5.69
C GLN A 97 18.70 9.31 -5.11
N CYS A 98 18.40 8.17 -5.75
CA CYS A 98 19.35 7.05 -5.76
C CYS A 98 19.18 6.20 -7.03
N ASP A 99 20.15 6.28 -7.95
CA ASP A 99 20.19 5.56 -9.23
C ASP A 99 20.58 4.08 -9.12
N SER A 100 20.53 3.47 -7.94
CA SER A 100 20.90 2.05 -7.79
C SER A 100 19.67 1.14 -7.81
N ILE A 101 19.61 0.31 -8.86
CA ILE A 101 18.54 -0.67 -9.14
C ILE A 101 18.53 -1.83 -8.12
N ILE A 102 19.53 -1.93 -7.24
CA ILE A 102 19.68 -3.03 -6.30
C ILE A 102 19.40 -2.54 -4.87
N ILE A 103 18.12 -2.48 -4.53
CA ILE A 103 17.68 -2.23 -3.15
C ILE A 103 17.75 -3.56 -2.40
N SER A 104 18.64 -3.65 -1.41
CA SER A 104 18.70 -4.81 -0.50
C SER A 104 17.37 -5.00 0.25
N HIS A 105 17.05 -6.22 0.68
CA HIS A 105 15.82 -6.49 1.44
C HIS A 105 15.70 -5.63 2.72
N ARG A 106 16.84 -5.37 3.40
CA ARG A 106 16.89 -4.56 4.62
C ARG A 106 16.64 -3.07 4.34
N SER A 107 17.20 -2.51 3.28
CA SER A 107 16.93 -1.12 2.89
C SER A 107 15.49 -0.94 2.39
N ARG A 108 14.88 -1.98 1.81
CA ARG A 108 13.48 -1.94 1.36
C ARG A 108 12.50 -1.78 2.52
N ASN A 109 12.70 -2.50 3.63
CA ASN A 109 11.83 -2.39 4.80
C ASN A 109 11.91 -1.00 5.46
N ASP A 110 13.10 -0.41 5.54
CA ASP A 110 13.29 0.96 6.03
C ASP A 110 12.63 2.01 5.12
N MET A 111 12.57 1.76 3.81
CA MET A 111 11.86 2.65 2.89
C MET A 111 10.33 2.51 2.98
N ILE A 112 9.83 1.29 3.16
CA ILE A 112 8.40 1.02 3.38
C ILE A 112 7.89 1.75 4.63
N SER A 113 8.66 1.74 5.72
CA SER A 113 8.29 2.44 6.96
C SER A 113 8.30 3.97 6.82
N LYS A 114 8.99 4.53 5.83
CA LYS A 114 8.99 5.97 5.51
C LYS A 114 7.93 6.38 4.49
N ALA A 115 7.41 5.43 3.70
CA ALA A 115 6.39 5.72 2.70
C ALA A 115 5.08 6.21 3.33
N SER A 116 4.32 7.04 2.63
CA SER A 116 3.01 7.49 3.11
C SER A 116 1.99 6.34 3.06
N LEU A 117 0.96 6.40 3.92
CA LEU A 117 -0.10 5.38 3.94
C LEU A 117 -0.79 5.23 2.57
N ARG A 118 -0.97 6.34 1.86
CA ARG A 118 -1.56 6.35 0.51
C ARG A 118 -0.67 5.61 -0.50
N LYS A 119 0.65 5.83 -0.46
CA LYS A 119 1.61 5.11 -1.31
C LYS A 119 1.55 3.60 -1.04
N LEU A 120 1.55 3.20 0.23
CA LEU A 120 1.44 1.79 0.62
C LEU A 120 0.11 1.16 0.17
N HIS A 121 -1.01 1.85 0.31
CA HIS A 121 -2.29 1.33 -0.18
C HIS A 121 -2.31 1.13 -1.71
N LEU A 122 -1.79 2.10 -2.47
CA LEU A 122 -1.69 1.96 -3.93
C LEU A 122 -0.80 0.77 -4.30
N LEU A 123 0.34 0.63 -3.63
CA LEU A 123 1.24 -0.51 -3.80
C LEU A 123 0.52 -1.83 -3.55
N ASN A 124 -0.20 -1.98 -2.45
CA ASN A 124 -0.91 -3.22 -2.10
C ASN A 124 -1.96 -3.57 -3.17
N ILE A 125 -2.68 -2.58 -3.67
CA ILE A 125 -3.69 -2.77 -4.72
C ILE A 125 -3.03 -3.23 -6.02
N VAL A 126 -1.96 -2.57 -6.47
CA VAL A 126 -1.23 -2.94 -7.68
C VAL A 126 -0.62 -4.34 -7.54
N CYS A 127 0.02 -4.65 -6.41
CA CYS A 127 0.55 -5.98 -6.13
C CYS A 127 -0.55 -7.05 -6.25
N ARG A 128 -1.69 -6.88 -5.55
CA ARG A 128 -2.76 -7.87 -5.53
C ARG A 128 -3.52 -8.00 -6.85
N LYS A 129 -3.78 -6.88 -7.52
CA LYS A 129 -4.70 -6.84 -8.66
C LYS A 129 -4.00 -6.86 -10.00
N VAL A 130 -2.73 -6.51 -10.07
CA VAL A 130 -1.96 -6.48 -11.33
C VAL A 130 -0.87 -7.52 -11.28
N MET A 131 0.09 -7.40 -10.35
CA MET A 131 1.29 -8.26 -10.40
C MET A 131 1.00 -9.71 -10.01
N LEU A 132 0.20 -9.92 -8.97
CA LEU A 132 -0.16 -11.24 -8.43
C LEU A 132 -1.54 -11.75 -8.89
N SER A 133 -2.14 -11.11 -9.90
CA SER A 133 -3.51 -11.42 -10.35
C SER A 133 -3.72 -12.85 -10.83
N ASP A 134 -2.67 -13.49 -11.34
CA ASP A 134 -2.75 -14.75 -12.07
C ASP A 134 -2.40 -15.95 -11.18
N HIS A 135 -2.10 -15.71 -9.91
CA HIS A 135 -1.83 -16.75 -8.94
C HIS A 135 -3.05 -16.94 -8.03
N PRO A 136 -3.75 -18.08 -8.14
CA PRO A 136 -4.67 -18.50 -7.11
C PRO A 136 -3.89 -18.58 -5.80
N GLN A 137 -4.38 -17.90 -4.76
CA GLN A 137 -3.92 -18.14 -3.41
C GLN A 137 -4.05 -19.65 -3.14
N TYR A 138 -2.91 -20.32 -2.92
CA TYR A 138 -2.84 -21.73 -2.55
C TYR A 138 -3.47 -22.71 -3.56
N SER A 139 -2.67 -23.24 -4.49
CA SER A 139 -2.88 -24.59 -5.04
C SER A 139 -1.80 -25.51 -4.48
N PRO A 140 -2.16 -26.47 -3.58
CA PRO A 140 -1.21 -27.43 -3.07
C PRO A 140 -0.93 -28.47 -4.16
N GLY A 141 0.16 -28.30 -4.91
CA GLY A 141 0.61 -29.31 -5.88
C GLY A 141 1.16 -28.80 -7.22
N GLY A 142 1.36 -27.50 -7.41
CA GLY A 142 2.02 -26.97 -8.61
C GLY A 142 3.53 -26.93 -8.44
N GLU A 143 4.25 -27.56 -9.38
CA GLU A 143 5.71 -27.66 -9.45
C GLU A 143 6.43 -26.33 -9.14
N GLU A 144 7.45 -26.40 -8.27
CA GLU A 144 8.34 -25.30 -7.87
C GLU A 144 9.17 -24.78 -9.05
N GLY A 145 8.53 -24.08 -9.99
CA GLY A 145 9.20 -23.14 -10.85
C GLY A 145 9.56 -21.92 -10.01
N ASN A 146 10.83 -21.81 -9.64
CA ASN A 146 11.41 -20.73 -8.85
C ASN A 146 11.18 -19.35 -9.52
N ASN A 147 10.00 -18.76 -9.34
CA ASN A 147 9.62 -17.47 -9.91
C ASN A 147 10.09 -16.34 -8.98
N ALA A 148 11.39 -16.06 -8.98
CA ALA A 148 12.01 -14.99 -8.18
C ALA A 148 11.29 -13.62 -8.29
N ALA A 149 10.68 -13.32 -9.44
CA ALA A 149 9.84 -12.13 -9.61
C ALA A 149 8.53 -12.20 -8.81
N THR A 150 7.86 -13.36 -8.79
CA THR A 150 6.65 -13.57 -7.97
C THR A 150 7.01 -13.45 -6.50
N ASP A 151 8.13 -14.03 -6.08
CA ASP A 151 8.65 -13.91 -4.71
C ASP A 151 8.96 -12.46 -4.33
N LEU A 152 9.43 -11.65 -5.27
CA LEU A 152 9.67 -10.22 -5.02
C LEU A 152 8.36 -9.47 -4.73
N TRP A 153 7.33 -9.69 -5.53
CA TRP A 153 6.02 -9.03 -5.39
C TRP A 153 5.23 -9.52 -4.17
N THR A 154 5.29 -10.81 -3.85
CA THR A 154 4.69 -11.36 -2.63
C THR A 154 5.38 -10.80 -1.39
N ASN A 155 6.71 -10.80 -1.34
CA ASN A 155 7.44 -10.23 -0.21
C ASN A 155 7.16 -8.73 -0.06
N LEU A 156 7.09 -7.98 -1.17
CA LEU A 156 6.76 -6.56 -1.14
C LEU A 156 5.36 -6.31 -0.59
N LEU A 157 4.37 -7.11 -1.00
CA LEU A 157 3.00 -7.06 -0.49
C LEU A 157 2.94 -7.39 1.00
N VAL A 158 3.62 -8.45 1.45
CA VAL A 158 3.64 -8.84 2.87
C VAL A 158 4.26 -7.74 3.72
N SER A 159 5.43 -7.21 3.34
CA SER A 159 6.10 -6.15 4.09
C SER A 159 5.25 -4.87 4.19
N SER A 160 4.63 -4.46 3.09
CA SER A 160 3.76 -3.28 3.07
C SER A 160 2.46 -3.47 3.84
N GLU A 161 1.86 -4.66 3.83
CA GLU A 161 0.68 -4.96 4.63
C GLU A 161 0.97 -5.03 6.12
N THR A 162 2.12 -5.60 6.50
CA THR A 162 2.58 -5.60 7.88
C THR A 162 2.76 -4.17 8.38
N GLU A 163 3.42 -3.30 7.60
CA GLU A 163 3.60 -1.88 7.95
C GLU A 163 2.25 -1.14 8.07
N VAL A 164 1.33 -1.31 7.12
CA VAL A 164 0.00 -0.69 7.16
C VAL A 164 -0.78 -1.16 8.39
N ARG A 165 -0.73 -2.47 8.69
CA ARG A 165 -1.37 -3.04 9.87
C ARG A 165 -0.77 -2.49 11.16
N GLU A 166 0.55 -2.39 11.24
CA GLU A 166 1.24 -1.84 12.41
C GLU A 166 0.81 -0.39 12.67
N ARG A 167 0.79 0.46 11.63
CA ARG A 167 0.32 1.85 11.74
C ARG A 167 -1.13 1.95 12.19
N LEU A 168 -2.00 1.08 11.68
CA LEU A 168 -3.40 1.02 12.10
C LEU A 168 -3.53 0.69 13.59
N VAL A 169 -2.77 -0.31 14.07
CA VAL A 169 -2.76 -0.67 15.49
C VAL A 169 -2.22 0.48 16.34
N ALA A 170 -1.11 1.09 15.93
CA ALA A 170 -0.52 2.23 16.63
C ALA A 170 -1.48 3.42 16.71
N PHE A 171 -2.15 3.76 15.61
CA PHE A 171 -3.17 4.79 15.56
C PHE A 171 -4.32 4.49 16.51
N THR A 172 -4.79 3.24 16.52
CA THR A 172 -5.88 2.80 17.39
C THR A 172 -5.47 2.90 18.87
N PHE A 173 -4.27 2.46 19.23
CA PHE A 173 -3.75 2.57 20.58
C PHE A 173 -3.59 4.02 21.03
N ALA A 174 -3.09 4.89 20.15
CA ALA A 174 -3.01 6.33 20.42
C ALA A 174 -4.40 6.94 20.64
N ALA A 175 -5.41 6.57 19.84
CA ALA A 175 -6.79 7.02 19.99
C ALA A 175 -7.38 6.56 21.33
N VAL A 176 -7.15 5.31 21.73
CA VAL A 176 -7.54 4.79 23.05
C VAL A 176 -6.93 5.61 24.18
N LEU A 177 -5.61 5.83 24.14
CA LEU A 177 -4.91 6.60 25.17
C LEU A 177 -5.40 8.05 25.25
N GLY A 178 -5.64 8.68 24.10
CA GLY A 178 -6.24 10.01 24.02
C GLY A 178 -7.62 10.05 24.67
N ARG A 179 -8.43 9.02 24.43
CA ARG A 179 -9.77 8.91 25.01
C ARG A 179 -9.77 8.68 26.51
N ILE A 180 -8.91 7.80 27.02
CA ILE A 180 -8.71 7.60 28.46
C ILE A 180 -8.29 8.91 29.13
N SER A 181 -7.37 9.64 28.49
CA SER A 181 -6.90 10.94 28.98
C SER A 181 -8.02 12.00 29.01
N TYR A 182 -8.89 12.00 28.00
CA TYR A 182 -10.04 12.91 27.93
C TYR A 182 -11.10 12.58 28.99
N LEU A 183 -11.47 11.30 29.14
CA LEU A 183 -12.39 10.85 30.20
C LEU A 183 -11.86 11.17 31.60
N ARG A 184 -10.54 11.09 31.81
CA ARG A 184 -9.91 11.49 33.07
C ARG A 184 -10.12 12.97 33.42
N LYS A 185 -10.28 13.83 32.41
CA LYS A 185 -10.53 15.27 32.60
C LYS A 185 -12.01 15.60 32.89
N GLY A 186 -12.89 14.60 32.97
CA GLY A 186 -14.30 14.80 33.32
C GLY A 186 -15.13 15.49 32.24
N VAL A 187 -14.62 15.61 31.01
CA VAL A 187 -15.35 16.25 29.93
C VAL A 187 -16.34 15.24 29.33
N SER A 188 -17.63 15.52 29.44
CA SER A 188 -18.69 14.71 28.83
C SER A 188 -18.64 14.88 27.32
N ASN A 189 -18.35 13.82 26.59
CA ASN A 189 -18.51 13.79 25.14
C ASN A 189 -19.74 12.93 24.81
N ASP A 190 -20.71 13.50 24.12
CA ASP A 190 -21.86 12.76 23.58
C ASP A 190 -21.44 11.69 22.56
N ASN A 191 -20.23 11.80 22.00
CA ASN A 191 -19.71 10.83 21.06
C ASN A 191 -19.05 9.64 21.78
N ARG A 192 -19.81 8.55 21.94
CA ARG A 192 -19.41 7.33 22.65
C ARG A 192 -18.48 6.38 21.86
N TRP A 193 -17.98 6.77 20.68
CA TRP A 193 -17.17 5.92 19.82
C TRP A 193 -15.89 5.39 20.49
N PHE A 194 -15.84 4.09 20.79
CA PHE A 194 -14.65 3.39 21.30
C PHE A 194 -14.17 2.41 20.23
N PRO A 195 -12.86 2.32 19.95
CA PRO A 195 -12.37 1.35 18.99
C PRO A 195 -12.60 -0.08 19.48
N VAL A 196 -13.24 -0.89 18.65
CA VAL A 196 -13.48 -2.31 18.89
C VAL A 196 -12.26 -3.11 18.42
N GLY A 197 -12.02 -4.27 19.04
CA GLY A 197 -10.98 -5.19 18.57
C GLY A 197 -9.61 -5.02 19.24
N ILE A 198 -9.51 -4.23 20.31
CA ILE A 198 -8.22 -3.92 20.95
C ILE A 198 -7.55 -5.17 21.54
N ALA A 199 -8.31 -6.13 22.06
CA ALA A 199 -7.75 -7.39 22.56
C ALA A 199 -7.09 -8.20 21.43
N GLN A 200 -7.72 -8.24 20.25
CA GLN A 200 -7.17 -8.87 19.06
C GLN A 200 -5.92 -8.14 18.57
N MET A 201 -5.93 -6.80 18.58
CA MET A 201 -4.75 -6.00 18.24
C MET A 201 -3.61 -6.23 19.25
N ASP A 202 -3.90 -6.27 20.56
CA ASP A 202 -2.91 -6.54 21.60
C ASP A 202 -2.28 -7.93 21.46
N SER A 203 -3.10 -8.94 21.16
CA SER A 203 -2.66 -10.29 20.85
C SER A 203 -1.78 -10.30 19.61
N TRP A 204 -2.16 -9.59 18.54
CA TRP A 204 -1.33 -9.47 17.34
C TRP A 204 0.04 -8.84 17.64
N VAL A 205 0.11 -7.76 18.43
CA VAL A 205 1.40 -7.17 18.85
C VAL A 205 2.24 -8.15 19.67
N PHE A 206 1.61 -8.97 20.51
CA PHE A 206 2.32 -9.99 21.27
C PHE A 206 2.95 -11.06 20.36
N MET A 207 2.19 -11.57 19.39
CA MET A 207 2.67 -12.59 18.45
C MET A 207 3.78 -12.07 17.51
N ASN A 208 3.83 -10.76 17.24
CA ASN A 208 4.80 -10.14 16.34
C ASN A 208 5.84 -9.30 17.09
N SER A 209 6.09 -9.63 18.36
CA SER A 209 6.87 -8.77 19.27
C SER A 209 8.31 -8.53 18.84
N GLU A 210 8.92 -9.39 18.03
CA GLU A 210 10.29 -9.18 17.52
C GLU A 210 10.32 -8.20 16.33
N GLU A 211 9.26 -8.18 15.52
CA GLU A 211 9.21 -7.46 14.24
C GLU A 211 8.62 -6.05 14.37
N VAL A 212 7.69 -5.84 15.30
CA VAL A 212 7.01 -4.54 15.48
C VAL A 212 7.94 -3.47 16.06
N HIS A 213 7.72 -2.21 15.66
CA HIS A 213 8.50 -1.08 16.12
C HIS A 213 8.34 -0.86 17.63
N ASN A 214 9.43 -0.40 18.27
CA ASN A 214 9.45 -0.13 19.71
C ASN A 214 8.43 0.94 20.15
N GLN A 215 8.06 1.86 19.25
CA GLN A 215 7.01 2.84 19.49
C GLN A 215 5.65 2.17 19.76
N LEU A 216 5.29 1.15 18.98
CA LEU A 216 4.06 0.40 19.19
C LEU A 216 4.09 -0.39 20.51
N LYS A 217 5.25 -0.98 20.86
CA LYS A 217 5.45 -1.64 22.16
C LYS A 217 5.25 -0.68 23.33
N SER A 218 5.76 0.55 23.21
CA SER A 218 5.56 1.61 24.21
C SER A 218 4.09 2.05 24.31
N LEU A 219 3.37 2.16 23.19
CA LEU A 219 1.94 2.44 23.22
C LEU A 219 1.15 1.34 23.93
N LYS A 220 1.48 0.08 23.64
CA LYS A 220 0.90 -1.10 24.30
C LYS A 220 1.11 -1.08 25.82
N SER A 221 2.34 -0.83 26.28
CA SER A 221 2.64 -0.79 27.72
C SER A 221 1.82 0.31 28.43
N ARG A 222 1.72 1.50 27.83
CA ARG A 222 0.92 2.61 28.36
C ARG A 222 -0.56 2.29 28.48
N ILE A 223 -1.12 1.49 27.56
CA ILE A 223 -2.51 1.02 27.66
C ILE A 223 -2.66 0.06 28.86
N LYS A 224 -1.71 -0.86 29.06
CA LYS A 224 -1.71 -1.78 30.21
C LYS A 224 -1.57 -1.05 31.54
N ASP A 225 -0.70 -0.04 31.61
CA ASP A 225 -0.52 0.78 32.81
C ASP A 225 -1.77 1.61 33.14
N SER A 226 -2.56 1.94 32.12
CA SER A 226 -3.87 2.60 32.26
C SER A 226 -4.99 1.61 32.66
N GLY A 227 -4.65 0.33 32.86
CA GLY A 227 -5.53 -0.84 32.90
C GLY A 227 -6.58 -0.92 34.01
N SER A 228 -6.55 -0.06 35.03
CA SER A 228 -7.61 -0.07 36.07
C SER A 228 -8.97 0.46 35.58
N ARG A 229 -9.03 1.20 34.46
CA ARG A 229 -10.29 1.73 33.87
C ARG A 229 -10.60 1.18 32.47
N TYR A 230 -9.69 0.39 31.91
CA TYR A 230 -9.88 -0.24 30.61
C TYR A 230 -11.00 -1.28 30.65
N SER A 231 -11.01 -2.11 31.70
CA SER A 231 -12.11 -3.02 32.00
C SER A 231 -13.44 -2.27 32.19
N PHE A 232 -13.42 -1.12 32.86
CA PHE A 232 -14.63 -0.33 33.12
C PHE A 232 -15.30 0.20 31.83
N CYS A 233 -14.51 0.56 30.81
CA CYS A 233 -15.04 0.99 29.51
C CYS A 233 -15.60 -0.18 28.69
N GLN A 234 -15.02 -1.37 28.80
CA GLN A 234 -15.53 -2.58 28.13
C GLN A 234 -16.87 -3.02 28.74
N PHE A 235 -17.01 -2.93 30.07
CA PHE A 235 -18.27 -3.24 30.78
C PHE A 235 -19.36 -2.16 30.59
N SER A 236 -19.01 -0.87 30.61
CA SER A 236 -20.01 0.22 30.45
C SER A 236 -20.63 0.25 29.05
N TRP A 237 -19.90 -0.21 28.02
CA TRP A 237 -20.44 -0.34 26.67
C TRP A 237 -21.40 -1.53 26.54
N LEU A 238 -21.05 -2.68 27.13
CA LEU A 238 -21.91 -3.86 27.14
C LEU A 238 -23.21 -3.63 27.93
N SER A 239 -23.15 -2.89 29.04
CA SER A 239 -24.33 -2.53 29.84
C SER A 239 -25.22 -1.45 29.22
N SER A 240 -24.82 -0.86 28.09
CA SER A 240 -25.66 0.11 27.35
C SER A 240 -26.51 -0.56 26.26
N PHE A 241 -26.37 -1.89 26.08
CA PHE A 241 -27.12 -2.72 25.13
C PHE A 241 -27.97 -3.79 25.84
N SER A 242 -28.17 -3.70 27.15
CA SER A 242 -29.13 -4.49 27.94
C SER A 242 -30.21 -3.59 28.49
#